data_AF-A0A969F131-F1
#
_entry.id   AF-A0A969F131-F1
#
_cell.length_a   1.000
_cell.length_b   1.000
_cell.length_c   1.000
_cell.angle_alpha   90.00
_cell.angle_beta   90.00
_cell.angle_gamma   90.00
#
_symmetry.space_group_name_H-M   'P 1'
#
loop_
_entity.id
_entity.type
_entity.pdbx_description
1 polymer ?
#
loop_
_entity_poly.entity_id
_entity_poly.type
_entity_poly.pdbx_seq_one_letter_code
_entity_poly.pdbx_strand_id
1 'polypeptide(L)'
;MSDTPVAARTSVLNWIERVGNRLPDPALLFFMLLVAVWVLSALLSQFSFSHIDPRNGEPVVVANLLTGTALTSFLGGMVATFVGFHPLGVVLLAMLGIGVADHTGFIRAGLRGLLNITSPRFLTPMLLLVAIASHSAADAGYVLVIPLGGVIFAAAGRHPLAGIAAAFAGVSGGFSANFIPSALDPMLQGITQAGAQIIDPAITLNPLNNYFFTSASTLLIVGLGWYLTDRVVEPRLRASGADSAEPAATIEPLTSAERRGLRIALATTLLLGIAFAAST
;
A
#
# COMPACT_ATOMS: atom_id res chain seq x y z
N MET A 1 34.05 0.99 -31.01
CA MET A 1 33.13 0.94 -32.16
C MET A 1 32.57 -0.47 -32.25
N SER A 2 31.50 -0.70 -31.51
CA SER A 2 30.54 -1.80 -31.69
C SER A 2 29.31 -1.43 -30.87
N ASP A 3 28.66 -0.32 -31.27
CA ASP A 3 27.27 -0.08 -30.92
C ASP A 3 26.48 -1.20 -31.58
N THR A 4 26.32 -2.32 -30.87
CA THR A 4 25.25 -3.26 -31.19
C THR A 4 23.95 -2.52 -30.88
N PRO A 5 23.10 -2.23 -31.88
CA PRO A 5 21.79 -1.68 -31.60
C PRO A 5 21.02 -2.76 -30.85
N VAL A 6 20.61 -2.45 -29.61
CA VAL A 6 19.72 -3.32 -28.83
C VAL A 6 18.39 -3.40 -29.57
N ALA A 7 18.29 -4.38 -30.47
CA ALA A 7 17.15 -4.59 -31.33
C ALA A 7 15.95 -5.10 -30.51
N ALA A 8 14.86 -4.34 -30.57
CA ALA A 8 13.47 -4.80 -30.47
C ALA A 8 13.00 -5.53 -29.17
N ARG A 9 13.02 -4.84 -28.02
CA ARG A 9 12.10 -5.12 -26.88
C ARG A 9 11.28 -3.90 -26.43
N THR A 10 11.10 -2.93 -27.33
CA THR A 10 10.64 -1.56 -27.04
C THR A 10 9.16 -1.29 -27.37
N SER A 11 8.30 -2.29 -27.61
CA SER A 11 6.89 -2.01 -27.96
C SER A 11 5.99 -1.81 -26.74
N VAL A 12 5.93 -2.83 -25.85
CA VAL A 12 5.02 -2.82 -24.69
C VAL A 12 5.49 -1.83 -23.63
N LEU A 13 6.78 -1.78 -23.32
CA LEU A 13 7.32 -0.85 -22.32
C LEU A 13 7.11 0.61 -22.73
N ASN A 14 7.40 0.95 -24.00
CA ASN A 14 7.14 2.29 -24.53
C ASN A 14 5.64 2.60 -24.59
N TRP A 15 4.77 1.60 -24.69
CA TRP A 15 3.32 1.80 -24.58
C TRP A 15 2.92 2.10 -23.13
N ILE A 16 3.41 1.33 -22.16
CA ILE A 16 3.19 1.58 -20.73
C ILE A 16 3.65 2.98 -20.35
N GLU A 17 4.86 3.37 -20.77
CA GLU A 17 5.41 4.70 -20.53
C GLU A 17 4.53 5.81 -21.13
N ARG A 18 4.12 5.67 -22.40
CA ARG A 18 3.25 6.65 -23.07
C ARG A 18 1.87 6.78 -22.43
N VAL A 19 1.29 5.67 -21.96
CA VAL A 19 0.00 5.68 -21.27
C VAL A 19 0.14 6.28 -19.87
N GLY A 20 1.17 5.90 -19.12
CA GLY A 20 1.47 6.46 -17.80
C GLY A 20 1.65 7.97 -17.85
N ASN A 21 2.44 8.47 -18.80
CA ASN A 21 2.70 9.92 -18.96
C ASN A 21 1.48 10.73 -19.42
N ARG A 22 0.41 10.09 -19.90
CA ARG A 22 -0.83 10.77 -20.31
C ARG A 22 -1.80 10.99 -19.17
N LEU A 23 -1.69 10.23 -18.08
CA LEU A 23 -2.57 10.39 -16.94
C LEU A 23 -2.18 11.68 -16.20
N PRO A 24 -3.09 12.65 -16.06
CA PRO A 24 -2.83 13.83 -15.27
C PRO A 24 -2.72 13.46 -13.79
N ASP A 25 -2.16 14.38 -13.01
CA ASP A 25 -2.11 14.27 -11.55
C ASP A 25 -3.50 13.90 -10.97
N PRO A 26 -3.59 13.00 -9.97
CA PRO A 26 -4.87 12.58 -9.39
C PRO A 26 -5.77 13.74 -8.93
N ALA A 27 -5.22 14.84 -8.40
CA ALA A 27 -6.03 15.99 -7.99
C ALA A 27 -6.70 16.66 -9.21
N LEU A 28 -5.98 16.75 -10.33
CA LEU A 28 -6.54 17.27 -11.58
C LEU A 28 -7.59 16.32 -12.15
N LEU A 29 -7.40 15.00 -12.05
CA LEU A 29 -8.44 14.02 -12.41
C LEU A 29 -9.74 14.25 -11.64
N PHE A 30 -9.68 14.40 -10.31
CA PHE A 30 -10.87 14.67 -9.49
C PHE A 30 -11.51 16.02 -9.82
N PHE A 31 -10.71 17.06 -10.08
CA PHE A 31 -11.23 18.35 -10.52
C PHE A 31 -11.97 18.25 -11.86
N MET A 32 -11.40 17.56 -12.84
CA MET A 32 -12.05 17.33 -14.14
C MET A 32 -13.34 16.52 -13.98
N LEU A 33 -13.36 15.51 -13.12
CA LEU A 33 -14.56 14.73 -12.81
C LEU A 33 -15.64 15.59 -12.15
N LEU A 34 -15.28 16.48 -11.22
CA LEU A 34 -16.20 17.43 -10.60
C LEU A 34 -16.86 18.34 -11.65
N VAL A 35 -16.05 18.94 -12.53
CA VAL A 35 -16.56 19.79 -13.63
C VAL A 35 -17.45 19.00 -14.57
N ALA A 36 -17.05 17.77 -14.92
CA ALA A 36 -17.85 16.89 -15.75
C ALA A 36 -19.21 16.58 -15.10
N VAL A 37 -19.24 16.26 -13.80
CA VAL A 37 -20.49 16.04 -13.04
C VAL A 37 -21.36 17.29 -13.04
N TRP A 38 -20.80 18.48 -12.86
CA TRP A 38 -21.56 19.74 -12.93
C TRP A 38 -22.21 19.94 -14.31
N VAL A 39 -21.44 19.80 -15.38
CA VAL A 39 -21.93 19.95 -16.75
C VAL A 39 -23.00 18.90 -17.07
N LEU A 40 -22.73 17.63 -16.76
CA LEU A 40 -23.68 16.54 -16.99
C LEU A 40 -24.96 16.73 -16.17
N SER A 41 -24.87 17.21 -14.92
CA SER A 41 -26.05 17.50 -14.11
C SER A 41 -26.95 18.56 -14.74
N ALA A 42 -26.38 19.60 -15.35
CA ALA A 42 -27.13 20.68 -15.99
C ALA A 42 -27.78 20.26 -17.32
N LEU A 43 -27.13 19.35 -18.05
CA LEU A 43 -27.69 18.78 -19.28
C LEU A 43 -28.79 17.76 -18.96
N LEU A 44 -28.53 16.85 -18.03
CA LEU A 44 -29.44 15.75 -17.72
C LEU A 44 -30.65 16.17 -16.88
N SER A 45 -30.56 17.25 -16.09
CA SER A 45 -31.71 17.77 -15.31
C SER A 45 -32.89 18.25 -16.16
N GLN A 46 -32.69 18.41 -17.48
CA GLN A 46 -33.74 18.82 -18.43
C GLN A 46 -34.61 17.63 -18.88
N PHE A 47 -34.20 16.41 -18.55
CA PHE A 47 -34.89 15.18 -18.92
C PHE A 47 -35.53 14.52 -17.69
N SER A 48 -36.66 13.85 -17.89
CA SER A 48 -37.27 12.99 -16.88
C SER A 48 -36.82 11.55 -17.09
N PHE A 49 -36.45 10.89 -15.99
CA PHE A 49 -36.06 9.49 -15.99
C PHE A 49 -37.16 8.67 -15.30
N SER A 50 -37.50 7.52 -15.88
CA SER A 50 -38.50 6.58 -15.33
C SER A 50 -37.90 5.54 -14.38
N HIS A 51 -36.58 5.59 -14.16
CA HIS A 51 -35.92 4.67 -13.25
C HIS A 51 -36.33 4.98 -11.81
N ILE A 52 -36.76 3.95 -11.09
CA ILE A 52 -37.18 4.06 -9.69
C ILE A 52 -35.96 3.94 -8.81
N ASP A 53 -35.78 4.91 -7.91
CA ASP A 53 -34.74 4.90 -6.90
C ASP A 53 -35.05 3.81 -5.85
N PRO A 54 -34.18 2.80 -5.68
CA PRO A 54 -34.40 1.71 -4.73
C PRO A 54 -34.45 2.18 -3.27
N ARG A 55 -34.03 3.41 -2.96
CA ARG A 55 -33.99 3.97 -1.59
C ARG A 55 -35.34 4.44 -1.09
N ASN A 56 -36.14 5.03 -1.95
CA ASN A 56 -37.39 5.70 -1.58
C ASN A 56 -38.59 5.29 -2.44
N GLY A 57 -38.38 4.54 -3.53
CA GLY A 57 -39.44 4.11 -4.43
C GLY A 57 -39.95 5.20 -5.38
N GLU A 58 -39.30 6.36 -5.41
CA GLU A 58 -39.66 7.49 -6.29
C GLU A 58 -38.81 7.50 -7.57
N PRO A 59 -39.27 8.14 -8.66
CA PRO A 59 -38.45 8.33 -9.86
C PRO A 59 -37.17 9.12 -9.55
N VAL A 60 -36.06 8.70 -10.16
CA VAL A 60 -34.78 9.41 -10.05
C VAL A 60 -34.89 10.80 -10.68
N VAL A 61 -34.65 11.85 -9.89
CA VAL A 61 -34.59 13.24 -10.35
C VAL A 61 -33.15 13.72 -10.32
N VAL A 62 -32.65 14.21 -11.46
CA VAL A 62 -31.31 14.78 -11.56
C VAL A 62 -31.35 16.25 -11.16
N ALA A 63 -30.64 16.61 -10.09
CA ALA A 63 -30.51 17.99 -9.64
C ALA A 63 -29.39 18.73 -10.39
N ASN A 64 -29.70 19.92 -10.93
CA ASN A 64 -28.71 20.77 -11.59
C ASN A 64 -27.81 21.48 -10.55
N LEU A 65 -26.52 21.11 -10.54
CA LEU A 65 -25.54 21.63 -9.59
C LEU A 65 -25.00 23.03 -9.95
N LEU A 66 -25.30 23.54 -11.14
CA LEU A 66 -24.89 24.89 -11.60
C LEU A 66 -25.92 25.98 -11.27
N THR A 67 -27.00 25.64 -10.55
CA THR A 67 -27.97 26.63 -10.06
C THR A 67 -27.36 27.48 -8.94
N GLY A 68 -27.84 28.73 -8.79
CA GLY A 68 -27.32 29.64 -7.75
C GLY A 68 -27.44 29.04 -6.34
N THR A 69 -28.55 28.37 -6.03
CA THR A 69 -28.76 27.68 -4.75
C THR A 69 -27.76 26.54 -4.56
N ALA A 70 -27.62 25.63 -5.53
CA ALA A 70 -26.67 24.51 -5.43
C ALA A 70 -25.23 24.99 -5.28
N LEU A 71 -24.83 26.04 -6.00
CA LEU A 71 -23.48 26.60 -5.91
C LEU A 71 -23.21 27.23 -4.54
N THR A 72 -24.19 27.94 -3.97
CA THR A 72 -24.08 28.46 -2.59
C THR A 72 -23.98 27.35 -1.55
N SER A 73 -24.77 26.27 -1.70
CA SER A 73 -24.70 25.11 -0.82
C SER A 73 -23.37 24.37 -0.95
N PHE A 74 -22.84 24.23 -2.16
CA PHE A 74 -21.52 23.64 -2.41
C PHE A 74 -20.43 24.42 -1.70
N LEU A 75 -20.36 25.74 -1.92
CA LEU A 75 -19.36 26.60 -1.31
C LEU A 75 -19.48 26.63 0.22
N GLY A 76 -20.71 26.67 0.75
CA GLY A 76 -20.96 26.65 2.19
C GLY A 76 -20.64 25.31 2.87
N GLY A 77 -20.86 24.19 2.17
CA GLY A 77 -20.62 22.84 2.69
C GLY A 77 -19.20 22.32 2.48
N MET A 78 -18.40 22.95 1.61
CA MET A 78 -17.10 22.45 1.14
C MET A 78 -16.16 22.00 2.26
N VAL A 79 -15.98 22.82 3.31
CA VAL A 79 -15.10 22.49 4.45
C VAL A 79 -15.65 21.31 5.25
N ALA A 80 -16.96 21.29 5.49
CA ALA A 80 -17.61 20.20 6.22
C ALA A 80 -17.53 18.88 5.45
N THR A 81 -17.71 18.90 4.13
CA THR A 81 -17.53 17.73 3.26
C THR A 81 -16.08 17.24 3.28
N PHE A 82 -15.10 18.14 3.24
CA PHE A 82 -13.68 17.78 3.28
C PHE A 82 -13.28 17.17 4.63
N VAL A 83 -13.65 17.81 5.74
CA VAL A 83 -13.32 17.33 7.10
C VAL A 83 -14.12 16.07 7.47
N GLY A 84 -15.36 15.95 6.99
CA GLY A 84 -16.22 14.79 7.18
C GLY A 84 -15.84 13.59 6.32
N PHE A 85 -14.88 13.73 5.40
CA PHE A 85 -14.41 12.63 4.57
C PHE A 85 -13.65 11.60 5.43
N HIS A 86 -14.29 10.46 5.68
CA HIS A 86 -13.86 9.44 6.64
C HIS A 86 -12.37 9.05 6.54
N PRO A 87 -11.79 8.82 5.33
CA PRO A 87 -10.38 8.47 5.20
C PRO A 87 -9.41 9.51 5.80
N LEU A 88 -9.77 10.79 5.80
CA LEU A 88 -8.87 11.87 6.24
C LEU A 88 -8.52 11.74 7.73
N GLY A 89 -9.54 11.59 8.58
CA GLY A 89 -9.32 11.51 10.04
C GLY A 89 -8.56 10.24 10.45
N VAL A 90 -8.94 9.10 9.89
CA VAL A 90 -8.33 7.81 10.28
C VAL A 90 -6.89 7.70 9.81
N VAL A 91 -6.58 8.17 8.58
CA VAL A 91 -5.22 8.14 8.06
C VAL A 91 -4.30 9.05 8.88
N LEU A 92 -4.71 10.28 9.22
CA LEU A 92 -3.89 11.18 10.03
C LEU A 92 -3.54 10.59 11.41
N LEU A 93 -4.53 9.99 12.08
CA LEU A 93 -4.32 9.33 13.37
C LEU A 93 -3.37 8.13 13.26
N ALA A 94 -3.56 7.28 12.24
CA ALA A 94 -2.70 6.13 11.99
C ALA A 94 -1.25 6.57 11.68
N MET A 95 -1.07 7.59 10.84
CA MET A 95 0.24 8.14 10.48
C MET A 95 0.97 8.75 11.68
N LEU A 96 0.28 9.31 12.67
CA LEU A 96 0.91 9.79 13.90
C LEU A 96 1.58 8.63 14.67
N GLY A 97 0.87 7.51 14.85
CA GLY A 97 1.42 6.33 15.53
C GLY A 97 2.59 5.71 14.77
N ILE A 98 2.45 5.58 13.45
CA ILE A 98 3.49 5.05 12.57
C ILE A 98 4.73 5.97 12.57
N GLY A 99 4.53 7.29 12.56
CA GLY A 99 5.61 8.28 12.61
C GLY A 99 6.45 8.16 13.89
N VAL A 100 5.81 7.97 15.04
CA VAL A 100 6.52 7.70 16.31
C VAL A 100 7.29 6.38 16.25
N ALA A 101 6.68 5.31 15.71
CA ALA A 101 7.31 4.01 15.60
C ALA A 101 8.53 4.00 14.66
N ASP A 102 8.49 4.71 13.53
CA ASP A 102 9.66 4.82 12.66
C ASP A 102 10.74 5.73 13.26
N HIS A 103 10.37 6.90 13.80
CA HIS A 103 11.33 7.87 14.32
C HIS A 103 12.10 7.35 15.55
N THR A 104 11.46 6.51 16.38
CA THR A 104 12.11 5.82 17.50
C THR A 104 13.02 4.66 17.07
N GLY A 105 13.01 4.30 15.79
CA GLY A 105 13.79 3.19 15.24
C GLY A 105 13.17 1.82 15.49
N PHE A 106 11.94 1.73 16.03
CA PHE A 106 11.28 0.45 16.32
C PHE A 106 11.10 -0.40 15.06
N ILE A 107 10.58 0.20 13.98
CA ILE A 107 10.41 -0.48 12.70
C ILE A 107 11.75 -0.95 12.16
N ARG A 108 12.74 -0.05 12.05
CA ARG A 108 14.05 -0.34 11.46
C ARG A 108 14.82 -1.43 12.23
N ALA A 109 14.78 -1.39 13.55
CA ALA A 109 15.39 -2.40 14.40
C ALA A 109 14.63 -3.73 14.33
N GLY A 110 13.29 -3.69 14.27
CA GLY A 110 12.45 -4.88 14.15
C GLY A 110 12.71 -5.65 12.85
N LEU A 111 12.71 -4.96 11.70
CA LEU A 111 12.97 -5.57 10.39
C LEU A 111 14.39 -6.16 10.31
N ARG A 112 15.41 -5.44 10.80
CA ARG A 112 16.79 -5.98 10.90
C ARG A 112 16.88 -7.19 11.82
N GLY A 113 16.20 -7.13 12.97
CA GLY A 113 16.16 -8.22 13.94
C GLY A 113 15.58 -9.51 13.35
N LEU A 114 14.44 -9.41 12.66
CA LEU A 114 13.77 -10.54 12.01
C LEU A 114 14.67 -11.19 10.95
N LEU A 115 15.36 -10.40 10.14
CA LEU A 115 16.22 -10.93 9.10
C LEU A 115 17.51 -11.55 9.66
N ASN A 116 18.09 -10.98 10.72
CA ASN A 116 19.31 -11.50 11.36
C ASN A 116 19.12 -12.86 12.04
N ILE A 117 17.91 -13.19 12.50
CA ILE A 117 17.62 -14.50 13.12
C ILE A 117 17.21 -15.58 12.12
N THR A 118 17.06 -15.22 10.84
CA THR A 118 16.49 -16.12 9.82
C THR A 118 17.54 -17.07 9.26
N SER A 119 17.21 -18.36 9.22
CA SER A 119 18.06 -19.38 8.59
C SER A 119 18.21 -19.14 7.07
N PRO A 120 19.37 -19.41 6.46
CA PRO A 120 19.59 -19.24 5.02
C PRO A 120 18.53 -19.92 4.13
N ARG A 121 17.94 -21.03 4.58
CA ARG A 121 16.89 -21.77 3.84
C ARG A 121 15.56 -21.00 3.75
N PHE A 122 15.26 -20.14 4.72
CA PHE A 122 14.02 -19.37 4.79
C PHE A 122 14.24 -17.88 4.53
N LEU A 123 15.41 -17.51 4.01
CA LEU A 123 15.79 -16.12 3.77
C LEU A 123 14.83 -15.40 2.81
N THR A 124 14.48 -16.04 1.70
CA THR A 124 13.56 -15.48 0.69
C THR A 124 12.13 -15.28 1.23
N PRO A 125 11.46 -16.32 1.78
CA PRO A 125 10.09 -16.12 2.27
C PRO A 125 10.05 -15.14 3.44
N MET A 126 11.08 -15.10 4.29
CA MET A 126 11.14 -14.10 5.37
C MET A 126 11.36 -12.69 4.81
N LEU A 127 12.26 -12.51 3.83
CA LEU A 127 12.47 -11.21 3.20
C LEU A 127 11.18 -10.70 2.56
N LEU A 128 10.43 -11.56 1.86
CA LEU A 128 9.13 -11.22 1.30
C LEU A 128 8.11 -10.86 2.38
N LEU A 129 8.06 -11.63 3.47
CA LEU A 129 7.16 -11.33 4.59
C LEU A 129 7.48 -9.96 5.22
N VAL A 130 8.76 -9.67 5.43
CA VAL A 130 9.26 -8.40 5.97
C VAL A 130 8.97 -7.26 5.00
N ALA A 131 9.18 -7.48 3.70
CA ALA A 131 8.86 -6.52 2.64
C ALA A 131 7.37 -6.19 2.60
N ILE A 132 6.51 -7.21 2.66
CA ILE A 132 5.07 -7.02 2.76
C ILE A 132 4.73 -6.25 4.04
N ALA A 133 5.19 -6.67 5.21
CA ALA A 133 4.89 -5.98 6.47
C ALA A 133 5.39 -4.52 6.50
N SER A 134 6.42 -4.18 5.73
CA SER A 134 7.04 -2.85 5.77
C SER A 134 6.16 -1.71 5.24
N HIS A 135 5.14 -1.98 4.41
CA HIS A 135 4.21 -0.93 3.97
C HIS A 135 3.39 -0.34 5.14
N SER A 136 3.21 -1.09 6.25
CA SER A 136 2.61 -0.56 7.47
C SER A 136 3.44 0.58 8.07
N ALA A 137 4.72 0.70 7.68
CA ALA A 137 5.61 1.78 8.05
C ALA A 137 5.85 2.76 6.88
N ALA A 138 4.86 2.92 5.99
CA ALA A 138 4.87 3.83 4.85
C ALA A 138 6.13 3.65 3.96
N ASP A 139 7.00 4.65 3.92
CA ASP A 139 8.16 4.71 3.02
C ASP A 139 9.35 3.84 3.47
N ALA A 140 9.29 3.28 4.69
CA ALA A 140 10.37 2.46 5.23
C ALA A 140 10.66 1.23 4.35
N GLY A 141 9.64 0.67 3.68
CA GLY A 141 9.81 -0.46 2.77
C GLY A 141 10.76 -0.17 1.60
N TYR A 142 10.53 0.95 0.90
CA TYR A 142 11.34 1.32 -0.26
C TYR A 142 12.74 1.78 0.12
N VAL A 143 12.86 2.55 1.21
CA VAL A 143 14.13 3.15 1.63
C VAL A 143 15.04 2.12 2.31
N LEU A 144 14.49 1.23 3.13
CA LEU A 144 15.27 0.32 3.97
C LEU A 144 15.26 -1.13 3.46
N VAL A 145 14.09 -1.70 3.17
CA VAL A 145 13.97 -3.15 2.95
C VAL A 145 14.59 -3.58 1.63
N ILE A 146 14.47 -2.76 0.58
CA ILE A 146 15.02 -3.08 -0.74
C ILE A 146 16.56 -3.18 -0.71
N PRO A 147 17.32 -2.16 -0.24
CA PRO A 147 18.77 -2.28 -0.12
C PRO A 147 19.19 -3.40 0.83
N LEU A 148 18.48 -3.54 1.95
CA LEU A 148 18.75 -4.56 2.97
C LEU A 148 18.59 -5.98 2.42
N GLY A 149 17.60 -6.20 1.55
CA GLY A 149 17.40 -7.49 0.86
C GLY A 149 18.62 -7.88 0.02
N GLY A 150 19.24 -6.93 -0.68
CA GLY A 150 20.47 -7.16 -1.43
C GLY A 150 21.65 -7.52 -0.53
N VAL A 151 21.84 -6.75 0.55
CA VAL A 151 22.89 -6.98 1.55
C VAL A 151 22.79 -8.36 2.20
N ILE A 152 21.59 -8.76 2.62
CA ILE A 152 21.35 -10.04 3.29
C ILE A 152 21.59 -11.22 2.34
N PHE A 153 21.15 -11.10 1.08
CA PHE A 153 21.42 -12.13 0.10
C PHE A 153 22.92 -12.26 -0.14
N ALA A 154 23.64 -11.13 -0.28
CA ALA A 154 25.09 -11.13 -0.42
C ALA A 154 25.79 -11.81 0.77
N ALA A 155 25.44 -11.43 2.00
CA ALA A 155 26.00 -11.98 3.23
C ALA A 155 25.72 -13.50 3.38
N ALA A 156 24.62 -13.99 2.81
CA ALA A 156 24.26 -15.41 2.78
C ALA A 156 24.88 -16.17 1.58
N GLY A 157 25.78 -15.56 0.80
CA GLY A 157 26.38 -16.17 -0.39
C GLY A 157 25.42 -16.33 -1.57
N ARG A 158 24.32 -15.56 -1.59
CA ARG A 158 23.29 -15.54 -2.63
C ARG A 158 23.41 -14.29 -3.49
N HIS A 159 22.74 -14.28 -4.64
CA HIS A 159 22.88 -13.18 -5.59
C HIS A 159 22.19 -11.89 -5.06
N PRO A 160 22.88 -10.75 -4.89
CA PRO A 160 22.30 -9.54 -4.28
C PRO A 160 21.10 -8.98 -5.06
N LEU A 161 21.18 -8.95 -6.41
CA LEU A 161 20.05 -8.52 -7.25
C LEU A 161 18.79 -9.39 -7.07
N ALA A 162 18.93 -10.67 -6.70
CA ALA A 162 17.77 -11.51 -6.40
C ALA A 162 17.08 -11.06 -5.10
N GLY A 163 17.87 -10.67 -4.09
CA GLY A 163 17.37 -10.09 -2.85
C GLY A 163 16.67 -8.75 -3.08
N ILE A 164 17.27 -7.86 -3.88
CA ILE A 164 16.65 -6.57 -4.27
C ILE A 164 15.33 -6.81 -5.01
N ALA A 165 15.32 -7.73 -5.98
CA ALA A 165 14.11 -8.04 -6.75
C ALA A 165 13.01 -8.65 -5.86
N ALA A 166 13.36 -9.57 -4.95
CA ALA A 166 12.42 -10.17 -4.01
C ALA A 166 11.84 -9.12 -3.06
N ALA A 167 12.68 -8.26 -2.49
CA ALA A 167 12.23 -7.17 -1.64
C ALA A 167 11.32 -6.19 -2.39
N PHE A 168 11.71 -5.76 -3.59
CA PHE A 168 10.88 -4.87 -4.42
C PHE A 168 9.52 -5.48 -4.77
N ALA A 169 9.51 -6.77 -5.15
CA ALA A 169 8.26 -7.49 -5.42
C ALA A 169 7.36 -7.59 -4.18
N GLY A 170 7.94 -7.79 -2.99
CA GLY A 170 7.19 -7.81 -1.73
C GLY A 170 6.63 -6.44 -1.34
N VAL A 171 7.46 -5.38 -1.38
CA VAL A 171 7.05 -4.02 -1.00
C VAL A 171 6.00 -3.47 -1.97
N SER A 172 6.23 -3.62 -3.28
CA SER A 172 5.37 -3.02 -4.31
C SER A 172 4.20 -3.92 -4.67
N GLY A 173 4.46 -5.19 -4.99
CA GLY A 173 3.43 -6.14 -5.42
C GLY A 173 2.58 -6.68 -4.27
N GLY A 174 3.10 -6.66 -3.04
CA GLY A 174 2.40 -7.09 -1.83
C GLY A 174 1.67 -5.99 -1.07
N PHE A 175 1.56 -4.78 -1.63
CA PHE A 175 1.12 -3.58 -0.92
C PHE A 175 -0.25 -3.69 -0.21
N SER A 176 -1.20 -4.46 -0.74
CA SER A 176 -2.51 -4.65 -0.10
C SER A 176 -2.58 -5.88 0.80
N ALA A 177 -1.63 -6.80 0.70
CA ALA A 177 -1.62 -8.01 1.52
C ALA A 177 -0.94 -7.70 2.86
N ASN A 178 -1.55 -8.09 3.97
CA ASN A 178 -0.91 -7.98 5.27
C ASN A 178 -1.54 -8.92 6.30
N PHE A 179 -0.76 -9.32 7.29
CA PHE A 179 -1.25 -9.95 8.52
C PHE A 179 -1.62 -8.92 9.59
N ILE A 180 -1.11 -7.69 9.48
CA ILE A 180 -1.33 -6.63 10.44
C ILE A 180 -2.25 -5.57 9.79
N PRO A 181 -3.33 -5.14 10.45
CA PRO A 181 -4.11 -4.02 9.95
C PRO A 181 -3.22 -2.78 9.75
N SER A 182 -3.42 -2.10 8.63
CA SER A 182 -2.65 -0.94 8.20
C SER A 182 -3.54 0.27 8.03
N ALA A 183 -2.95 1.44 7.74
CA ALA A 183 -3.72 2.64 7.39
C ALA A 183 -4.51 2.47 6.07
N LEU A 184 -4.17 1.49 5.23
CA LEU A 184 -4.89 1.22 3.98
C LEU A 184 -6.29 0.65 4.23
N ASP A 185 -6.45 -0.18 5.26
CA ASP A 185 -7.72 -0.86 5.53
C ASP A 185 -8.88 0.12 5.79
N PRO A 186 -8.77 1.08 6.75
CA PRO A 186 -9.80 2.09 6.93
C PRO A 186 -9.89 3.09 5.78
N MET A 187 -8.80 3.35 5.05
CA MET A 187 -8.84 4.24 3.87
C MET A 187 -9.69 3.62 2.75
N LEU A 188 -9.44 2.36 2.40
CA LEU A 188 -10.21 1.63 1.39
C LEU A 188 -11.65 1.38 1.84
N GLN A 189 -11.85 1.04 3.12
CA GLN A 189 -13.18 0.94 3.69
C GLN A 189 -13.95 2.26 3.58
N GLY A 190 -13.32 3.40 3.90
CA GLY A 190 -13.98 4.71 3.88
C GLY A 190 -14.44 5.11 2.48
N ILE A 191 -13.59 4.87 1.46
CA ILE A 191 -13.94 5.10 0.05
C ILE A 191 -15.07 4.16 -0.38
N THR A 192 -15.00 2.88 -0.02
CA THR A 192 -16.01 1.88 -0.36
C THR A 192 -17.35 2.20 0.28
N GLN A 193 -17.35 2.62 1.56
CA GLN A 193 -18.56 3.01 2.28
C GLN A 193 -19.20 4.25 1.66
N ALA A 194 -18.40 5.28 1.32
CA ALA A 194 -18.91 6.46 0.64
C ALA A 194 -19.58 6.11 -0.70
N GLY A 195 -19.01 5.17 -1.46
CA GLY A 195 -19.63 4.65 -2.68
C GLY A 195 -20.92 3.86 -2.42
N ALA A 196 -20.93 2.99 -1.40
CA ALA A 196 -22.09 2.18 -1.05
C ALA A 196 -23.26 3.03 -0.52
N GLN A 197 -22.96 4.12 0.20
CA GLN A 197 -23.96 5.06 0.73
C GLN A 197 -24.68 5.88 -0.35
N ILE A 198 -24.23 5.80 -1.61
CA ILE A 198 -25.01 6.31 -2.75
C ILE A 198 -26.33 5.52 -2.88
N ILE A 199 -26.32 4.22 -2.58
CA ILE A 199 -27.49 3.32 -2.71
C ILE A 199 -28.11 2.97 -1.35
N ASP A 200 -27.31 2.74 -0.31
CA ASP A 200 -27.82 2.45 1.04
C ASP A 200 -27.22 3.44 2.05
N PRO A 201 -27.91 4.53 2.39
CA PRO A 201 -27.38 5.57 3.29
C PRO A 201 -27.03 5.06 4.69
N ALA A 202 -27.63 3.96 5.14
CA ALA A 202 -27.41 3.41 6.47
C ALA A 202 -26.26 2.39 6.52
N ILE A 203 -25.68 2.01 5.37
CA ILE A 203 -24.63 1.00 5.34
C ILE A 203 -23.40 1.48 6.10
N THR A 204 -22.93 0.60 6.98
CA THR A 204 -21.67 0.76 7.71
C THR A 204 -20.79 -0.44 7.43
N LEU A 205 -19.57 -0.18 6.98
CA LEU A 205 -18.61 -1.21 6.63
C LEU A 205 -17.59 -1.36 7.74
N ASN A 206 -17.29 -2.58 8.15
CA ASN A 206 -16.22 -2.85 9.10
C ASN A 206 -14.85 -2.54 8.44
N PRO A 207 -13.97 -1.73 9.06
CA PRO A 207 -12.61 -1.48 8.56
C PRO A 207 -11.78 -2.74 8.31
N LEU A 208 -12.07 -3.83 9.02
CA LEU A 208 -11.38 -5.12 8.91
C LEU A 208 -12.11 -6.12 8.00
N ASN A 209 -13.06 -5.68 7.18
CA ASN A 209 -13.84 -6.56 6.29
C ASN A 209 -12.97 -7.42 5.36
N ASN A 210 -11.80 -6.91 4.94
CA ASN A 210 -10.87 -7.60 4.06
C ASN A 210 -9.76 -8.37 4.79
N TYR A 211 -9.71 -8.31 6.12
CA TYR A 211 -8.58 -8.80 6.92
C TYR A 211 -8.22 -10.28 6.64
N PHE A 212 -9.23 -11.15 6.59
CA PHE A 212 -9.00 -12.58 6.30
C PHE A 212 -8.49 -12.80 4.88
N PHE A 213 -8.98 -12.03 3.91
CA PHE A 213 -8.56 -12.12 2.52
C PHE A 213 -7.14 -11.60 2.32
N THR A 214 -6.80 -10.45 2.91
CA THR A 214 -5.45 -9.86 2.81
C THR A 214 -4.41 -10.69 3.56
N SER A 215 -4.79 -11.28 4.71
CA SER A 215 -3.96 -12.23 5.45
C SER A 215 -3.69 -13.50 4.64
N ALA A 216 -4.72 -14.11 4.06
CA ALA A 216 -4.55 -15.30 3.22
C ALA A 216 -3.72 -15.00 1.95
N SER A 217 -3.95 -13.83 1.34
CA SER A 217 -3.18 -13.36 0.17
C SER A 217 -1.70 -13.18 0.49
N THR A 218 -1.35 -12.83 1.73
CA THR A 218 0.05 -12.72 2.15
C THR A 218 0.78 -14.06 2.03
N LEU A 219 0.14 -15.16 2.46
CA LEU A 219 0.73 -16.50 2.31
C LEU A 219 0.94 -16.87 0.84
N LEU A 220 -0.03 -16.54 -0.01
CA LEU A 220 0.05 -16.79 -1.45
C LEU A 220 1.20 -16.00 -2.09
N ILE A 221 1.30 -14.70 -1.80
CA ILE A 221 2.33 -13.81 -2.38
C ILE A 221 3.72 -14.20 -1.89
N VAL A 222 3.87 -14.52 -0.60
CA VAL A 222 5.15 -15.04 -0.06
C VAL A 222 5.52 -16.36 -0.75
N GLY A 223 4.58 -17.29 -0.89
CA GLY A 223 4.83 -18.58 -1.54
C GLY A 223 5.22 -18.43 -3.01
N LEU A 224 4.49 -17.60 -3.77
CA LEU A 224 4.76 -17.35 -5.18
C LEU A 224 6.08 -16.60 -5.38
N GLY A 225 6.30 -15.54 -4.60
CA GLY A 225 7.54 -14.76 -4.64
C GLY A 225 8.76 -15.61 -4.27
N TRP A 226 8.62 -16.50 -3.28
CA TRP A 226 9.68 -17.43 -2.90
C TRP A 226 10.00 -18.38 -4.05
N TYR A 227 8.99 -19.02 -4.63
CA TYR A 227 9.16 -19.89 -5.78
C TYR A 227 9.83 -19.19 -6.96
N LEU A 228 9.32 -18.02 -7.35
CA LEU A 228 9.86 -17.26 -8.48
C LEU A 228 11.30 -16.80 -8.23
N THR A 229 11.62 -16.33 -7.02
CA THR A 229 12.97 -15.87 -6.69
C THR A 229 13.97 -17.03 -6.73
N ASP A 230 13.71 -18.12 -6.01
CA ASP A 230 14.66 -19.21 -5.83
C ASP A 230 14.75 -20.12 -7.07
N ARG A 231 13.65 -20.33 -7.78
CA ARG A 231 13.60 -21.29 -8.91
C ARG A 231 13.75 -20.63 -10.28
N VAL A 232 13.50 -19.34 -10.42
CA VAL A 232 13.50 -18.66 -11.73
C VAL A 232 14.50 -17.52 -11.79
N VAL A 233 14.43 -16.56 -10.87
CA VAL A 233 15.22 -15.32 -10.93
C VAL A 233 16.68 -15.59 -10.55
N GLU A 234 16.94 -16.16 -9.38
CA GLU A 234 18.31 -16.38 -8.90
C GLU A 234 19.13 -17.33 -9.80
N PRO A 235 18.59 -18.47 -10.29
CA PRO A 235 19.33 -19.33 -11.21
C PRO A 235 19.71 -18.63 -12.53
N ARG A 236 18.83 -17.78 -13.07
CA ARG A 236 19.11 -17.01 -14.29
C ARG A 236 20.19 -15.97 -14.07
N LEU A 237 20.16 -15.26 -12.93
CA LEU A 237 21.17 -14.28 -12.57
C LEU A 237 22.55 -14.94 -12.42
N ARG A 238 22.62 -16.07 -11.72
CA ARG A 238 23.88 -16.85 -11.59
C ARG A 238 24.41 -17.33 -12.94
N ALA A 239 23.53 -17.76 -13.86
CA ALA A 239 23.93 -18.20 -15.19
C ALA A 239 24.40 -17.05 -16.10
N SER A 240 23.94 -15.82 -15.85
CA SER A 240 24.29 -14.65 -16.69
C SER A 240 25.68 -14.08 -16.42
N GLY A 241 26.39 -14.55 -15.37
CA GLY A 241 27.73 -14.06 -15.03
C GLY A 241 27.76 -12.60 -14.61
N ALA A 242 26.62 -12.00 -14.24
CA ALA A 242 26.58 -10.68 -13.63
C ALA A 242 27.42 -10.74 -12.35
N ASP A 243 28.58 -10.09 -12.37
CA ASP A 243 29.50 -10.09 -11.23
C ASP A 243 28.75 -9.70 -9.96
N SER A 244 28.97 -10.49 -8.91
CA SER A 244 28.55 -10.16 -7.55
C SER A 244 29.32 -8.92 -7.11
N ALA A 245 28.83 -7.75 -7.49
CA ALA A 245 29.51 -6.48 -7.24
C ALA A 245 29.61 -6.19 -5.73
N GLU A 246 30.86 -5.94 -5.33
CA GLU A 246 31.38 -5.33 -4.10
C GLU A 246 31.17 -6.07 -2.76
N PRO A 247 32.12 -5.93 -1.81
CA PRO A 247 32.00 -6.50 -0.48
C PRO A 247 30.70 -6.00 0.15
N ALA A 248 29.83 -6.92 0.54
CA ALA A 248 28.57 -6.60 1.18
C ALA A 248 28.81 -5.65 2.36
N ALA A 249 28.11 -4.52 2.39
CA ALA A 249 27.97 -3.75 3.62
C ALA A 249 27.53 -4.73 4.72
N THR A 250 28.35 -4.92 5.74
CA THR A 250 28.01 -5.87 6.81
C THR A 250 26.79 -5.35 7.56
N ILE A 251 25.80 -6.22 7.77
CA ILE A 251 24.65 -5.88 8.60
C ILE A 251 25.17 -5.66 10.01
N GLU A 252 25.05 -4.43 10.51
CA GLU A 252 25.32 -4.18 11.91
C GLU A 252 24.33 -4.99 12.76
N PRO A 253 24.82 -5.86 13.65
CA PRO A 253 23.96 -6.59 14.55
C PRO A 253 23.25 -5.60 15.48
N LEU A 254 22.04 -5.97 15.92
CA LEU A 254 21.30 -5.16 16.88
C LEU A 254 22.13 -4.94 18.15
N THR A 255 22.26 -3.67 18.55
CA THR A 255 22.89 -3.29 19.81
C THR A 255 22.10 -3.84 21.00
N SER A 256 22.76 -3.92 22.16
CA SER A 256 22.11 -4.34 23.41
C SER A 256 20.95 -3.40 23.79
N ALA A 257 21.09 -2.11 23.51
CA ALA A 257 20.07 -1.09 23.70
C ALA A 257 18.85 -1.33 22.78
N GLU A 258 19.06 -1.51 21.47
CA GLU A 258 17.97 -1.80 20.52
C GLU A 258 17.23 -3.09 20.88
N ARG A 259 17.97 -4.16 21.25
CA ARG A 259 17.37 -5.43 21.65
C ARG A 259 16.55 -5.32 22.94
N ARG A 260 16.98 -4.49 23.88
CA ARG A 260 16.20 -4.20 25.10
C ARG A 260 14.98 -3.35 24.77
N GLY A 261 15.15 -2.31 23.96
CA GLY A 261 14.08 -1.41 23.50
C GLY A 261 12.98 -2.18 22.77
N LEU A 262 13.32 -3.01 21.79
CA LEU A 262 12.39 -3.88 21.07
C LEU A 262 11.59 -4.78 22.00
N ARG A 263 12.26 -5.44 22.96
CA ARG A 263 11.58 -6.34 23.91
C ARG A 263 10.59 -5.59 24.79
N ILE A 264 10.99 -4.42 25.31
CA ILE A 264 10.11 -3.59 26.15
C ILE A 264 8.94 -3.08 25.31
N ALA A 265 9.20 -2.53 24.12
CA ALA A 265 8.17 -2.02 23.22
C ALA A 265 7.14 -3.12 22.88
N LEU A 266 7.59 -4.31 22.48
CA LEU A 266 6.70 -5.45 22.19
C LEU A 266 5.91 -5.88 23.43
N ALA A 267 6.54 -5.93 24.61
CA ALA A 267 5.84 -6.26 25.85
C ALA A 267 4.78 -5.21 26.21
N THR A 268 5.09 -3.92 26.07
CA THR A 268 4.16 -2.82 26.30
C THR A 268 3.00 -2.86 25.31
N THR A 269 3.27 -3.06 24.02
CA THR A 269 2.22 -3.21 22.99
C THR A 269 1.30 -4.39 23.30
N LEU A 270 1.85 -5.54 23.70
CA LEU A 270 1.07 -6.71 24.10
C LEU A 270 0.19 -6.41 25.33
N LEU A 271 0.76 -5.80 26.37
CA LEU A 271 0.04 -5.46 27.60
C LEU A 271 -1.09 -4.46 27.33
N LEU A 272 -0.84 -3.42 26.54
CA LEU A 272 -1.86 -2.46 26.14
C LEU A 272 -2.96 -3.13 25.29
N GLY A 273 -2.59 -4.04 24.39
CA GLY A 273 -3.54 -4.81 23.60
C GLY A 273 -4.44 -5.69 24.45
N ILE A 274 -3.87 -6.39 25.45
CA ILE A 274 -4.63 -7.21 26.40
C ILE A 274 -5.53 -6.34 27.27
N ALA A 275 -5.02 -5.22 27.80
CA ALA A 275 -5.81 -4.31 28.62
C ALA A 275 -6.99 -3.72 27.83
N PHE A 276 -6.76 -3.32 26.58
CA PHE A 276 -7.80 -2.85 25.68
C PHE A 276 -8.87 -3.93 25.46
N ALA A 277 -8.46 -5.15 25.06
CA ALA A 277 -9.37 -6.27 24.85
C ALA A 277 -10.15 -6.68 26.11
N ALA A 278 -9.59 -6.48 27.30
CA ALA A 278 -10.27 -6.74 28.57
C ALA A 278 -11.25 -5.62 29.00
N SER A 279 -11.20 -4.45 28.34
CA SER A 279 -12.02 -3.28 28.64
C SER A 279 -13.20 -3.07 27.68
N THR A 280 -13.19 -3.77 26.54
CA THR A 280 -14.29 -3.86 25.56
C THR A 280 -15.13 -5.10 25.81
#